data_AF-A0A0C9USJ1-F1
#
_entry.id   AF-A0A0C9USJ1-F1
#
_cell.length_a   1.000
_cell.length_b   1.000
_cell.length_c   1.000
_cell.angle_alpha   90.00
_cell.angle_beta   90.00
_cell.angle_gamma   90.00
#
_symmetry.space_group_name_H-M   'P 1'
#
loop_
_entity.id
_entity.type
_entity.pdbx_description
1 polymer ?
#
loop_
_entity_poly.entity_id
_entity_poly.type
_entity_poly.pdbx_seq_one_letter_code
_entity_poly.pdbx_strand_id
1 'polypeptide(L)'
;MSHVARVTSKYSLRTFYQGLFEYCFSLNFRRKLRDRLLAMRQGNRSVRDFKRELERLGTWLSDVIDKDMAFQFWKGIHSYLHVELAGEDMDHKNSSLEELAKYATRFEN
;
A
#
# COMPACT_ATOMS: atom_id res chain seq x y z
N MET A 1 -31.15 15.65 -17.77
CA MET A 1 -31.60 14.46 -18.52
C MET A 1 -31.84 13.31 -17.56
N SER A 2 -33.10 12.92 -17.36
CA SER A 2 -33.47 11.79 -16.51
C SER A 2 -33.06 10.48 -17.20
N HIS A 3 -31.93 9.89 -16.81
CA HIS A 3 -31.48 8.60 -17.32
C HIS A 3 -32.27 7.49 -16.59
N VAL A 4 -33.55 7.37 -16.90
CA VAL A 4 -34.39 6.27 -16.40
C VAL A 4 -34.38 5.15 -17.43
N ALA A 5 -34.04 3.95 -16.96
CA ALA A 5 -33.99 2.76 -17.79
C ALA A 5 -35.36 2.50 -18.44
N ARG A 6 -35.39 2.41 -19.78
CA ARG A 6 -36.62 2.23 -20.57
C ARG A 6 -37.30 0.87 -20.39
N VAL A 7 -36.56 -0.14 -19.91
CA VAL A 7 -37.07 -1.51 -19.72
C VAL A 7 -36.60 -2.03 -18.37
N THR A 8 -37.44 -1.91 -17.35
CA THR A 8 -37.13 -2.30 -15.96
C THR A 8 -36.95 -3.82 -15.79
N SER A 9 -37.60 -4.64 -16.61
CA SER A 9 -37.48 -6.12 -16.56
C SER A 9 -36.09 -6.65 -16.93
N LYS A 10 -35.23 -5.84 -17.56
CA LYS A 10 -33.85 -6.20 -17.87
C LYS A 10 -32.87 -5.95 -16.72
N TYR A 11 -33.27 -5.19 -15.70
CA TYR A 11 -32.42 -4.83 -14.58
C TYR A 11 -32.91 -5.54 -13.32
N SER A 12 -32.13 -6.52 -12.87
CA SER A 12 -32.28 -7.11 -11.54
C SER A 12 -31.42 -6.36 -10.52
N LEU A 13 -31.76 -6.48 -9.24
CA LEU A 13 -30.89 -6.03 -8.14
C LEU A 13 -29.46 -6.57 -8.28
N ARG A 14 -29.31 -7.83 -8.75
CA ARG A 14 -28.01 -8.45 -9.00
C ARG A 14 -27.20 -7.69 -10.05
N THR A 15 -27.80 -7.39 -11.21
CA THR A 15 -27.12 -6.65 -12.29
C THR A 15 -26.80 -5.20 -11.88
N PHE A 16 -27.66 -4.59 -11.07
CA PHE A 16 -27.40 -3.26 -10.52
C PHE A 16 -26.22 -3.27 -9.55
N TYR A 17 -26.21 -4.18 -8.57
CA TYR A 17 -25.10 -4.30 -7.63
C TYR A 17 -23.80 -4.68 -8.32
N GLN A 18 -23.84 -5.56 -9.30
CA GLN A 18 -22.66 -5.92 -10.07
C GLN A 18 -22.13 -4.72 -10.86
N GLY A 19 -22.98 -3.97 -11.56
CA GLY A 19 -22.58 -2.75 -12.27
C GLY A 19 -22.06 -1.65 -11.33
N LEU A 20 -22.68 -1.48 -10.15
CA LEU A 20 -22.22 -0.57 -9.11
C LEU A 20 -20.86 -0.99 -8.56
N PHE A 21 -20.67 -2.28 -8.32
CA PHE A 21 -19.42 -2.84 -7.85
C PHE A 21 -18.31 -2.68 -8.91
N GLU A 22 -18.57 -2.99 -10.18
CA GLU A 22 -17.61 -2.83 -11.28
C GLU A 22 -17.26 -1.35 -11.53
N TYR A 23 -18.22 -0.44 -11.35
CA TYR A 23 -18.00 1.00 -11.43
C TYR A 23 -17.12 1.52 -10.28
N CYS A 24 -17.41 1.12 -9.04
CA CYS A 24 -16.66 1.57 -7.86
C CYS A 24 -15.30 0.87 -7.72
N PHE A 25 -15.21 -0.40 -8.12
CA PHE A 25 -14.05 -1.27 -7.99
C PHE A 25 -13.70 -1.85 -9.35
N SER A 26 -12.94 -1.09 -10.15
CA SER A 26 -12.46 -1.56 -11.44
C SER A 26 -11.81 -2.95 -11.29
N LEU A 27 -11.96 -3.83 -12.29
CA LEU A 27 -11.30 -5.16 -12.34
C LEU A 27 -9.80 -5.13 -11.97
N ASN A 28 -9.13 -4.00 -12.25
CA ASN A 28 -7.71 -3.80 -12.00
C ASN A 28 -7.39 -3.12 -10.65
N PHE A 29 -8.35 -3.00 -9.73
CA PHE A 29 -8.19 -2.26 -8.47
C PHE A 29 -7.04 -2.81 -7.62
N ARG A 30 -6.99 -4.13 -7.41
CA ARG A 30 -5.89 -4.79 -6.67
C ARG A 30 -4.52 -4.58 -7.34
N ARG A 31 -4.48 -4.66 -8.68
CA ARG A 31 -3.26 -4.38 -9.45
C ARG A 31 -2.79 -2.94 -9.24
N LYS A 32 -3.70 -1.96 -9.36
CA LYS A 32 -3.39 -0.54 -9.11
C LYS A 32 -2.90 -0.29 -7.67
N LEU A 33 -3.49 -0.96 -6.69
CA LEU A 33 -3.02 -0.89 -5.30
C LEU A 33 -1.62 -1.45 -5.14
N ARG A 34 -1.32 -2.60 -5.75
CA ARG A 34 0.02 -3.19 -5.75
C ARG A 34 1.04 -2.29 -6.46
N ASP A 35 0.69 -1.75 -7.63
CA ASP A 35 1.55 -0.81 -8.35
C ASP A 35 1.85 0.43 -7.48
N ARG A 36 0.83 0.93 -6.77
CA ARG A 36 0.98 2.04 -5.81
C ARG A 36 1.92 1.66 -4.67
N LEU A 37 1.73 0.49 -4.05
CA LEU A 37 2.59 -0.03 -2.97
C LEU A 37 4.06 -0.08 -3.41
N LEU A 38 4.33 -0.69 -4.57
CA LEU A 38 5.69 -0.86 -5.11
C LEU A 38 6.36 0.47 -5.50
N ALA A 39 5.55 1.45 -5.91
CA ALA A 39 6.01 2.81 -6.25
C ALA A 39 6.22 3.71 -5.03
N MET A 40 5.78 3.30 -3.82
CA MET A 40 5.92 4.14 -2.63
C MET A 40 7.38 4.43 -2.30
N ARG A 41 7.67 5.70 -1.99
CA ARG A 41 8.95 6.21 -1.46
C ARG A 41 8.68 7.16 -0.32
N GLN A 42 9.57 7.27 0.67
CA GLN A 42 9.42 8.15 1.81
C GLN A 42 9.13 9.60 1.38
N GLY A 43 9.91 10.13 0.43
CA GLY A 43 9.68 11.45 -0.15
C GLY A 43 9.97 12.56 0.87
N ASN A 44 9.01 13.47 1.08
CA ASN A 44 9.14 14.53 2.09
C ASN A 44 8.45 14.16 3.43
N ARG A 45 8.06 12.89 3.61
CA ARG A 45 7.36 12.41 4.80
C ARG A 45 8.35 11.89 5.83
N SER A 46 7.98 11.97 7.11
CA SER A 46 8.71 11.28 8.17
C SER A 46 8.69 9.76 7.93
N VAL A 47 9.67 9.05 8.48
CA VAL A 47 9.73 7.58 8.50
C VAL A 47 8.43 7.00 9.08
N ARG A 48 7.91 7.63 10.14
CA ARG A 48 6.68 7.21 10.81
C ARG A 48 5.45 7.33 9.90
N ASP A 49 5.30 8.46 9.22
CA ASP A 49 4.18 8.69 8.31
C ASP A 49 4.28 7.77 7.08
N PHE A 50 5.51 7.55 6.59
CA PHE A 50 5.77 6.61 5.51
C PHE A 50 5.37 5.17 5.88
N LYS A 51 5.80 4.68 7.06
CA LYS A 51 5.40 3.35 7.57
C LYS A 51 3.87 3.23 7.65
N ARG A 52 3.21 4.24 8.24
CA ARG A 52 1.75 4.23 8.43
C ARG A 52 1.00 4.15 7.10
N GLU A 53 1.42 4.89 6.08
CA GLU A 53 0.76 4.82 4.77
C GLU A 53 1.02 3.50 4.06
N LEU A 54 2.22 2.92 4.26
CA LEU A 54 2.59 1.62 3.74
C LEU A 54 1.67 0.53 4.34
N GLU A 55 1.56 0.47 5.66
CA GLU A 55 0.66 -0.45 6.39
C GLU A 55 -0.80 -0.28 5.96
N ARG A 56 -1.27 0.97 5.82
CA ARG A 56 -2.63 1.27 5.36
C ARG A 56 -2.91 0.66 3.99
N LEU A 57 -1.93 0.70 3.07
CA LEU A 57 -2.07 0.09 1.75
C LEU A 57 -1.98 -1.44 1.82
N GLY A 58 -1.11 -1.98 2.67
CA GLY A 58 -1.01 -3.41 2.95
C GLY A 58 -2.33 -4.02 3.43
N THR A 59 -3.12 -3.31 4.24
CA THR A 59 -4.42 -3.79 4.73
C THR A 59 -5.40 -4.17 3.60
N TRP A 60 -5.28 -3.56 2.42
CA TRP A 60 -6.15 -3.86 1.27
C TRP A 60 -5.66 -5.03 0.41
N LEU A 61 -4.42 -5.47 0.62
CA LEU A 61 -3.77 -6.54 -0.13
C LEU A 61 -3.54 -7.74 0.80
N SER A 62 -4.51 -8.63 0.88
CA SER A 62 -4.50 -9.80 1.77
C SER A 62 -3.37 -10.81 1.49
N ASP A 63 -2.70 -10.68 0.35
CA ASP A 63 -1.63 -11.55 -0.14
C ASP A 63 -0.22 -10.98 0.09
N VAL A 64 -0.11 -9.77 0.64
CA VAL A 64 1.17 -9.14 0.99
C VAL A 64 1.60 -9.64 2.37
N ILE A 65 2.79 -10.21 2.45
CA ILE A 65 3.36 -10.76 3.69
C ILE A 65 4.20 -9.66 4.37
N ASP A 66 4.40 -9.75 5.69
CA ASP A 66 5.24 -8.82 6.45
C ASP A 66 6.64 -8.61 5.84
N LYS A 67 7.21 -9.65 5.22
CA LYS A 67 8.48 -9.56 4.48
C LYS A 67 8.40 -8.66 3.25
N ASP A 68 7.30 -8.69 2.52
CA ASP A 68 7.10 -7.79 1.37
C ASP A 68 7.00 -6.34 1.84
N MET A 69 6.39 -6.13 3.02
CA MET A 69 6.28 -4.82 3.64
C MET A 69 7.63 -4.30 4.13
N ALA A 70 8.43 -5.14 4.81
CA ALA A 70 9.79 -4.80 5.22
C ALA A 70 10.68 -4.50 4.00
N PHE A 71 10.58 -5.30 2.94
CA PHE A 71 11.28 -5.06 1.68
C PHE A 71 10.88 -3.74 1.03
N GLN A 72 9.57 -3.47 0.92
CA GLN A 72 9.10 -2.23 0.30
C GLN A 72 9.42 -1.00 1.14
N PHE A 73 9.38 -1.11 2.47
CA PHE A 73 9.83 -0.06 3.38
C PHE A 73 11.31 0.23 3.17
N TRP A 74 12.16 -0.80 3.25
CA TRP A 74 13.60 -0.67 3.01
C TRP A 74 13.87 -0.03 1.65
N LYS A 75 13.30 -0.53 0.56
CA LYS A 75 13.47 0.04 -0.78
C LYS A 75 13.01 1.50 -0.88
N GLY A 76 12.09 1.92 -0.02
CA GLY A 76 11.41 3.21 -0.11
C GLY A 76 11.97 4.33 0.75
N ILE A 77 12.75 4.03 1.80
CA ILE A 77 13.34 5.04 2.70
C ILE A 77 14.47 5.83 2.04
N HIS A 78 14.89 6.94 2.66
CA HIS A 78 16.03 7.73 2.15
C HIS A 78 17.33 6.92 2.15
N SER A 79 18.18 7.20 1.15
CA SER A 79 19.49 6.56 0.96
C SER A 79 20.40 6.65 2.19
N TYR A 80 20.37 7.75 2.95
CA TYR A 80 21.22 7.89 4.15
C TYR A 80 20.80 6.94 5.26
N LEU A 81 19.49 6.68 5.42
CA LEU A 81 18.97 5.76 6.43
C LEU A 81 19.40 4.31 6.18
N HIS A 82 19.65 3.94 4.92
CA HIS A 82 20.23 2.62 4.62
C HIS A 82 21.62 2.45 5.22
N VAL A 83 22.43 3.51 5.21
CA VAL A 83 23.80 3.48 5.74
C VAL A 83 23.75 3.34 7.26
N GLU A 84 22.90 4.14 7.91
CA GLU A 84 22.72 4.09 9.37
C GLU A 84 22.19 2.73 9.84
N LEU A 85 21.19 2.18 9.15
CA LEU A 85 20.64 0.85 9.46
C LEU A 85 21.64 -0.28 9.21
N ALA A 86 22.43 -0.18 8.14
CA ALA A 86 23.48 -1.16 7.88
C ALA A 86 24.58 -1.12 8.95
N GLY A 87 24.84 0.04 9.56
CA GLY A 87 25.74 0.17 10.72
C GLY A 87 25.25 -0.56 11.97
N GLU A 88 23.95 -0.84 12.06
CA GLU A 88 23.31 -1.61 13.14
C GLU A 88 23.06 -3.08 12.74
N ASP A 89 23.73 -3.58 11.69
CA ASP A 89 23.56 -4.93 11.12
C ASP A 89 22.12 -5.25 10.68
N MET A 90 21.33 -4.23 10.31
CA MET A 90 19.92 -4.39 9.93
C MET A 90 19.74 -4.41 8.41
N ASP A 91 18.84 -5.28 7.93
CA ASP A 91 18.36 -5.28 6.55
C ASP A 91 16.92 -5.79 6.45
N HIS A 92 16.33 -5.67 5.26
CA HIS A 92 14.98 -6.17 4.96
C HIS A 92 14.82 -7.71 5.04
N LYS A 93 15.91 -8.48 5.11
CA LYS A 93 15.86 -9.95 5.13
C LYS A 93 15.82 -10.48 6.56
N ASN A 94 16.56 -9.81 7.44
CA ASN A 94 16.83 -10.24 8.80
C ASN A 94 16.06 -9.41 9.84
N SER A 95 15.55 -8.23 9.47
CA SER A 95 14.79 -7.36 10.36
C SER A 95 13.32 -7.22 9.94
N SER A 96 12.47 -7.09 10.94
CA SER A 96 11.04 -6.79 10.76
C SER A 96 10.82 -5.32 10.34
N LEU A 97 9.63 -5.04 9.79
CA LEU A 97 9.21 -3.67 9.48
C LEU A 97 9.24 -2.77 10.73
N GLU A 98 8.79 -3.29 11.87
CA GLU A 98 8.77 -2.61 13.16
C GLU A 98 10.16 -2.20 13.61
N GLU A 99 11.12 -3.12 13.53
CA GLU A 99 12.52 -2.86 13.89
C GLU A 99 13.12 -1.82 12.96
N LEU A 100 13.02 -2.02 11.64
CA LEU A 100 13.54 -1.08 10.65
C LEU A 100 12.98 0.33 10.84
N ALA A 101 11.66 0.44 11.04
CA ALA A 101 11.02 1.74 11.26
C ALA A 101 11.45 2.38 12.59
N LYS A 102 11.61 1.59 13.66
CA LYS A 102 12.06 2.08 14.97
C LYS A 102 13.46 2.69 14.88
N TYR A 103 14.41 2.01 14.26
CA TYR A 103 15.78 2.50 14.13
C TYR A 103 15.86 3.66 13.13
N ALA A 104 15.21 3.55 11.97
CA ALA A 104 15.18 4.64 11.00
C ALA A 104 14.59 5.94 11.58
N THR A 105 13.55 5.84 12.43
CA THR A 105 12.99 7.02 13.13
C THR A 105 13.98 7.65 14.12
N ARG A 106 14.93 6.88 14.68
CA ARG A 106 15.97 7.44 15.57
C ARG A 106 16.99 8.25 14.80
N PHE A 107 17.39 7.79 13.61
CA PHE A 107 18.37 8.46 12.76
C PHE A 107 17.82 9.64 11.95
N GLU A 108 16.49 9.70 11.76
CA GLU A 108 15.83 10.81 11.08
C GLU A 108 15.74 12.09 11.94
N ASN A 109 15.84 11.97 13.27
CA ASN A 109 15.71 13.08 14.23
C ASN A 109 17.05 13.70 14.63
#